data_AF-A0A5J5BQR7-F1
#
_entry.id   AF-A0A5J5BQR7-F1
#
_cell.length_a   1.000
_cell.length_b   1.000
_cell.length_c   1.000
_cell.angle_alpha   90.00
_cell.angle_beta   90.00
_cell.angle_gamma   90.00
#
_symmetry.space_group_name_H-M   'P 1'
#
loop_
_entity.id
_entity.type
_entity.pdbx_description
1 polymer ?
#
loop_
_entity_poly.entity_id
_entity_poly.type
_entity_poly.pdbx_seq_one_letter_code
_entity_poly.pdbx_strand_id
1 'polypeptide(L)'
;MTEEIGQAIFLAAEATNGIRDAEKKALLNLARLNQDGFDKVMSENRLDALVTAGPGVSPVLAIGGFPGISVPASYDSDGVPVGICFGGLKGSEPKLIEIAYGFEQATKIRKPPSFNPEIFSGFFLSNDLPNLRQDFRM
;
A
#
# COMPACT_ATOMS: atom_id res chain seq x y z
N MET A 1 -24.89 -8.88 11.97
CA MET A 1 -25.25 -7.99 10.85
C MET A 1 -24.18 -6.94 10.56
N THR A 2 -23.69 -6.12 11.50
CA THR A 2 -22.65 -5.09 11.20
C THR A 2 -21.26 -5.66 10.88
N GLU A 3 -20.88 -6.78 11.49
CA GLU A 3 -19.65 -7.53 11.18
C GLU A 3 -19.65 -8.12 9.75
N GLU A 4 -20.83 -8.49 9.25
CA GLU A 4 -21.03 -9.23 8.00
C GLU A 4 -20.90 -8.35 6.74
N ILE A 5 -21.11 -7.04 6.88
CA ILE A 5 -21.03 -6.03 5.80
C ILE A 5 -19.79 -5.13 5.93
N GLY A 6 -18.91 -5.38 6.91
CA GLY A 6 -17.64 -4.64 7.08
C GLY A 6 -17.79 -3.17 7.49
N GLN A 7 -18.88 -2.78 8.18
CA GLN A 7 -19.14 -1.37 8.51
C GLN A 7 -18.64 -0.92 9.89
N ALA A 8 -18.00 -1.80 10.67
CA ALA A 8 -17.59 -1.50 12.05
C ALA A 8 -16.69 -0.25 12.16
N ILE A 9 -15.75 -0.06 11.21
CA ILE A 9 -14.83 1.09 11.21
C ILE A 9 -15.58 2.41 10.98
N PHE A 10 -16.57 2.44 10.08
CA PHE A 10 -17.36 3.64 9.80
C PHE A 10 -18.23 4.04 11.00
N LEU A 11 -18.85 3.06 11.67
CA LEU A 11 -19.62 3.31 12.89
C LEU A 11 -18.72 3.79 14.03
N ALA A 12 -17.53 3.21 14.17
CA ALA A 12 -16.55 3.67 15.17
C ALA A 12 -16.06 5.10 14.89
N ALA A 13 -15.83 5.45 13.62
CA ALA A 13 -15.47 6.80 13.21
C ALA A 13 -16.58 7.82 13.48
N GLU A 14 -17.84 7.48 13.15
CA GLU A 14 -19.01 8.32 13.43
C GLU A 14 -19.22 8.53 14.94
N ALA A 15 -18.93 7.53 15.76
CA ALA A 15 -19.02 7.63 17.21
C ALA A 15 -17.92 8.51 17.85
N THR A 16 -16.96 9.01 17.08
CA THR A 16 -15.93 9.94 17.57
C THR A 16 -16.46 11.36 17.70
N ASN A 17 -15.78 12.17 18.52
CA ASN A 17 -16.11 13.58 18.70
C ASN A 17 -15.19 14.51 17.87
N GLY A 18 -14.68 14.02 16.73
CA GLY A 18 -13.76 14.75 15.86
C GLY A 18 -12.37 14.99 16.45
N ILE A 19 -11.68 16.06 15.99
CA ILE A 19 -10.30 16.38 16.39
C ILE A 19 -10.29 17.19 17.69
N ARG A 20 -9.88 16.57 18.79
CA ARG A 20 -9.74 17.18 20.12
C ARG A 20 -8.28 17.15 20.57
N ASP A 21 -8.04 17.33 21.87
CA ASP A 21 -6.69 17.52 22.40
C ASP A 21 -5.80 16.29 22.25
N ALA A 22 -6.38 15.08 22.36
CA ALA A 22 -5.65 13.83 22.13
C ALA A 22 -5.22 13.69 20.67
N GLU A 23 -6.11 13.97 19.72
CA GLU A 23 -5.86 13.90 18.28
C GLU A 23 -4.86 14.99 17.86
N LYS A 24 -5.00 16.21 18.38
CA LYS A 24 -4.02 17.30 18.16
C LYS A 24 -2.63 16.91 18.68
N LYS A 25 -2.55 16.32 19.88
CA LYS A 25 -1.29 15.83 20.44
C LYS A 25 -0.69 14.70 19.58
N ALA A 26 -1.53 13.80 19.07
CA ALA A 26 -1.10 12.77 18.14
C ALA A 26 -0.56 13.38 16.83
N LEU A 27 -1.23 14.36 16.23
CA LEU A 27 -0.76 15.06 15.04
C LEU A 27 0.59 15.77 15.26
N LEU A 28 0.77 16.43 16.40
CA LEU A 28 2.05 17.04 16.76
C LEU A 28 3.16 15.99 16.92
N ASN A 29 2.85 14.86 17.55
CA ASN A 29 3.80 13.75 17.67
C ASN A 29 4.17 13.19 16.29
N LEU A 30 3.20 13.01 15.40
CA LEU A 30 3.43 12.54 14.03
C LEU A 30 4.31 13.51 13.23
N ALA A 31 4.05 14.82 13.33
CA ALA A 31 4.88 15.84 12.71
C ALA A 31 6.33 15.78 13.23
N ARG A 32 6.50 15.66 14.56
CA ARG A 32 7.81 15.51 15.18
C ARG A 32 8.54 14.24 14.73
N LEU A 33 7.84 13.11 14.69
CA LEU A 33 8.41 11.83 14.25
C LEU A 33 8.86 11.88 12.79
N ASN A 34 8.16 12.61 11.92
CA ASN A 34 8.60 12.81 10.55
C ASN A 34 9.86 13.66 10.47
N GLN A 35 9.89 14.78 11.18
CA GLN A 35 11.02 15.70 11.19
C GLN A 35 12.26 15.04 11.77
N ASP A 36 12.14 14.42 12.95
CA ASP A 36 13.24 13.75 13.65
C ASP A 36 13.61 12.39 13.02
N GLY A 37 12.74 11.85 12.17
CA GLY A 37 12.87 10.55 11.52
C GLY A 37 13.30 10.65 10.06
N PHE A 38 12.34 10.47 9.14
CA PHE A 38 12.64 10.34 7.71
C PHE A 38 13.33 11.58 7.13
N ASP A 39 12.84 12.78 7.44
CA ASP A 39 13.40 14.03 6.91
C ASP A 39 14.87 14.20 7.35
N LYS A 40 15.11 14.05 8.65
CA LYS A 40 16.44 14.09 9.24
C LYS A 40 17.37 13.04 8.64
N VAL A 41 16.96 11.77 8.58
CA VAL A 41 17.79 10.69 8.04
C VAL A 41 18.18 10.95 6.59
N MET A 42 17.22 11.35 5.75
CA MET A 42 17.47 11.67 4.34
C MET A 42 18.43 12.85 4.20
N SER A 43 18.18 13.94 4.94
CA SER A 43 18.95 15.19 4.85
C SER A 43 20.37 15.07 5.42
N GLU A 44 20.52 14.50 6.62
CA GLU A 44 21.84 14.37 7.28
C GLU A 44 22.78 13.43 6.52
N ASN A 45 22.23 12.36 5.94
CA ASN A 45 23.01 11.39 5.17
C ASN A 45 23.10 11.74 3.68
N ARG A 46 22.48 12.85 3.24
CA ARG A 46 22.46 13.33 1.85
C ARG A 46 21.99 12.24 0.87
N LEU A 47 20.88 11.58 1.21
CA LEU A 47 20.31 10.50 0.42
C LEU A 47 19.36 11.03 -0.64
N ASP A 48 19.45 10.48 -1.86
CA ASP A 48 18.50 10.77 -2.94
C ASP A 48 17.17 9.99 -2.80
N ALA A 49 17.23 8.78 -2.24
CA ALA A 49 16.06 7.94 -1.98
C ALA A 49 16.31 6.93 -0.85
N LEU A 50 15.23 6.52 -0.17
CA LEU A 50 15.15 5.31 0.65
C LEU A 50 14.46 4.21 -0.16
N VAL A 51 14.76 2.93 0.11
CA VAL A 51 14.06 1.79 -0.50
C VAL A 51 13.62 0.78 0.56
N THR A 52 12.41 0.24 0.43
CA THR A 52 11.91 -0.89 1.26
C THR A 52 11.30 -1.99 0.41
N ALA A 53 11.34 -3.23 0.90
CA ALA A 53 10.51 -4.30 0.36
C ALA A 53 9.03 -4.05 0.67
N GLY A 54 8.17 -4.26 -0.31
CA GLY A 54 6.73 -4.02 -0.19
C GLY A 54 6.38 -2.58 0.22
N PRO A 55 5.20 -2.37 0.84
CA PRO A 55 4.71 -1.05 1.21
C PRO A 55 5.21 -0.56 2.58
N GLY A 56 6.30 -1.12 3.12
CA GLY A 56 6.73 -0.88 4.50
C GLY A 56 6.97 0.59 4.85
N VAL A 57 7.46 1.39 3.90
CA VAL A 57 7.71 2.82 4.08
C VAL A 57 6.45 3.70 3.94
N SER A 58 5.36 3.19 3.38
CA SER A 58 4.19 3.99 2.99
C SER A 58 3.58 4.84 4.11
N PRO A 59 3.42 4.35 5.37
CA PRO A 59 2.90 5.19 6.45
C PRO A 59 3.79 6.41 6.72
N VAL A 60 5.11 6.22 6.73
CA VAL A 60 6.08 7.30 6.98
C VAL A 60 5.98 8.36 5.88
N LEU A 61 5.94 7.93 4.61
CA LEU A 61 5.78 8.85 3.49
C LEU A 61 4.44 9.59 3.53
N ALA A 62 3.35 8.88 3.83
CA ALA A 62 2.00 9.43 3.87
C ALA A 62 1.83 10.47 4.97
N ILE A 63 2.32 10.20 6.18
CA ILE A 63 2.25 11.16 7.30
C ILE A 63 3.06 12.41 6.96
N GLY A 64 4.23 12.25 6.33
CA GLY A 64 5.10 13.37 5.97
C GLY A 64 4.67 14.15 4.73
N GLY A 65 3.78 13.58 3.91
CA GLY A 65 3.47 14.09 2.58
C GLY A 65 4.67 14.01 1.64
N PHE A 66 5.47 12.95 1.77
CA PHE A 66 6.65 12.67 0.96
C PHE A 66 6.27 11.82 -0.26
N PRO A 67 6.91 12.02 -1.42
CA PRO A 67 6.67 11.19 -2.59
C PRO A 67 7.22 9.77 -2.40
N GLY A 68 6.51 8.80 -2.98
CA GLY A 68 6.95 7.42 -3.06
C GLY A 68 6.51 6.78 -4.39
N ILE A 69 7.32 5.84 -4.89
CA ILE A 69 7.07 5.11 -6.14
C ILE A 69 7.41 3.63 -5.96
N SER A 70 6.45 2.76 -6.30
CA SER A 70 6.61 1.31 -6.20
C SER A 70 6.84 0.68 -7.57
N VAL A 71 7.78 -0.26 -7.65
CA VAL A 71 8.10 -1.02 -8.86
C VAL A 71 8.19 -2.53 -8.58
N PRO A 72 7.84 -3.40 -9.55
CA PRO A 72 7.98 -4.85 -9.40
C PRO A 72 9.43 -5.27 -9.20
N ALA A 73 9.70 -6.13 -8.22
CA ALA A 73 11.07 -6.48 -7.81
C ALA A 73 11.34 -7.98 -7.72
N SER A 74 10.32 -8.82 -7.51
CA SER A 74 10.45 -10.28 -7.58
C SER A 74 9.08 -10.96 -7.62
N TYR A 75 9.11 -12.29 -7.56
CA TYR A 75 7.96 -13.15 -7.32
C TYR A 75 8.35 -14.14 -6.22
N ASP A 76 7.41 -14.51 -5.35
CA ASP A 76 7.63 -15.60 -4.39
C ASP A 76 7.52 -16.98 -5.04
N SER A 77 7.63 -18.05 -4.23
CA SER A 77 7.54 -19.44 -4.71
C SER A 77 6.21 -19.79 -5.35
N ASP A 78 5.14 -19.07 -4.99
CA ASP A 78 3.78 -19.29 -5.50
C ASP A 78 3.47 -18.38 -6.69
N GLY A 79 4.44 -17.58 -7.13
CA GLY A 79 4.29 -16.66 -8.25
C GLY A 79 3.55 -15.37 -7.89
N VAL A 80 3.42 -15.04 -6.61
CA VAL A 80 2.85 -13.77 -6.16
C VAL A 80 3.86 -12.65 -6.38
N PRO A 81 3.48 -11.53 -7.03
CA PRO A 81 4.39 -10.43 -7.29
C PRO A 81 4.78 -9.71 -5.99
N VAL A 82 6.07 -9.47 -5.82
CA VAL A 82 6.64 -8.66 -4.74
C VAL A 82 7.28 -7.41 -5.33
N GLY A 83 6.93 -6.25 -4.78
CA GLY A 83 7.48 -4.97 -5.18
C GLY A 83 8.50 -4.42 -4.19
N ILE A 84 9.23 -3.39 -4.61
CA ILE A 84 9.94 -2.47 -3.73
C ILE A 84 9.32 -1.07 -3.86
N CYS A 85 9.42 -0.28 -2.80
CA CYS A 85 8.98 1.11 -2.78
C CYS A 85 10.18 2.02 -2.53
N PHE A 86 10.38 2.98 -3.43
CA PHE A 86 11.33 4.08 -3.25
C PHE A 86 10.62 5.29 -2.66
N GLY A 87 11.20 5.93 -1.65
CA GLY A 87 10.70 7.17 -1.04
C GLY A 87 11.75 8.28 -1.10
N GLY A 88 11.31 9.52 -1.23
CA GLY A 88 12.19 10.69 -1.31
C GLY A 88 11.64 11.90 -0.57
N LEU A 89 12.41 12.97 -0.46
CA LEU A 89 11.95 14.23 0.14
C LEU A 89 10.93 14.94 -0.76
N LYS A 90 10.21 15.93 -0.23
CA LYS A 90 9.25 16.72 -1.01
C LYS A 90 9.94 17.38 -2.20
N GLY A 91 9.34 17.30 -3.38
CA GLY A 91 9.92 17.83 -4.63
C GLY A 91 10.91 16.88 -5.32
N SER A 92 11.18 15.69 -4.78
CA SER A 92 12.09 14.72 -5.38
C SER A 92 11.41 13.81 -6.42
N GLU A 93 10.17 14.08 -6.82
CA GLU A 93 9.41 13.26 -7.78
C GLU A 93 10.20 13.00 -9.08
N PRO A 94 10.85 14.00 -9.73
CA PRO A 94 11.63 13.75 -10.94
C PRO A 94 12.79 12.76 -10.69
N LYS A 95 13.50 12.92 -9.56
CA LYS A 95 14.60 12.04 -9.17
C LYS A 95 14.12 10.61 -8.89
N LEU A 96 12.97 10.47 -8.22
CA LEU A 96 12.38 9.16 -7.95
C LEU A 96 11.95 8.45 -9.24
N ILE A 97 11.42 9.18 -10.23
CA ILE A 97 11.10 8.62 -11.55
C ILE A 97 12.38 8.13 -12.24
N GLU A 98 13.48 8.90 -12.21
CA GLU A 98 14.77 8.47 -12.77
C GLU A 98 15.27 7.17 -12.12
N ILE A 99 15.23 7.10 -10.78
CA ILE A 99 15.68 5.93 -10.01
C ILE A 99 14.81 4.71 -10.33
N ALA A 100 13.49 4.86 -10.26
CA ALA A 100 12.55 3.78 -10.52
C ALA A 100 12.66 3.27 -11.96
N TYR A 101 12.77 4.17 -12.94
CA TYR A 101 12.96 3.81 -14.34
C TYR A 101 14.29 3.10 -14.56
N GLY A 102 15.38 3.56 -13.94
CA GLY A 102 16.67 2.87 -14.00
C GLY A 102 16.59 1.44 -13.48
N PHE A 103 15.92 1.24 -12.32
CA PHE A 103 15.69 -0.09 -11.76
C PHE A 103 14.82 -0.96 -12.68
N GLU A 104 13.69 -0.44 -13.16
CA GLU A 104 12.77 -1.16 -14.04
C GLU A 104 13.48 -1.62 -15.32
N GLN A 105 14.24 -0.74 -15.96
CA GLN A 105 14.89 -1.04 -17.23
C GLN A 105 16.08 -1.98 -17.10
N ALA A 106 16.82 -1.90 -15.99
CA ALA A 106 17.92 -2.81 -15.70
C ALA A 106 17.44 -4.23 -15.43
N THR A 107 16.24 -4.38 -14.86
CA THR A 107 15.80 -5.67 -14.31
C THR A 107 14.68 -6.33 -15.13
N LYS A 108 13.76 -5.55 -15.70
CA LYS A 108 12.60 -6.00 -16.51
C LYS A 108 11.82 -7.15 -15.87
N ILE A 109 11.67 -7.11 -14.53
CA ILE A 109 11.17 -8.24 -13.74
C ILE A 109 9.70 -8.51 -13.99
N ARG A 110 8.91 -7.46 -14.28
CA ARG A 110 7.46 -7.57 -14.44
C ARG A 110 7.10 -8.54 -15.57
N LYS A 111 6.29 -9.54 -15.23
CA LYS A 111 5.65 -10.46 -16.17
C LYS A 111 4.15 -10.17 -16.24
N PRO A 112 3.50 -10.28 -17.42
CA PRO A 112 2.04 -10.32 -17.50
C PRO A 112 1.49 -11.47 -16.64
N PRO A 113 0.35 -11.29 -15.94
CA PRO A 113 -0.27 -12.39 -15.21
C PRO A 113 -0.73 -13.48 -16.18
N SER A 114 -0.53 -14.74 -15.81
CA SER A 114 -1.12 -15.89 -16.51
C SER A 114 -2.45 -16.26 -15.86
N PHE A 115 -3.45 -16.59 -16.68
CA PHE A 115 -4.70 -17.16 -16.19
C PHE A 115 -4.46 -18.61 -15.77
N ASN A 116 -4.80 -18.96 -14.53
CA ASN A 116 -4.82 -20.35 -14.07
C ASN A 116 -6.29 -20.82 -13.90
N PRO A 117 -6.82 -21.62 -14.86
CA PRO A 117 -8.20 -22.10 -14.81
C PRO A 117 -8.56 -22.91 -13.55
N GLU A 118 -7.58 -23.63 -12.99
CA GLU A 118 -7.76 -24.50 -11.81
C GLU A 118 -8.05 -23.71 -10.53
N ILE A 119 -7.44 -22.52 -10.37
CA ILE A 119 -7.73 -21.63 -9.22
C ILE A 119 -9.11 -20.97 -9.38
N PHE A 120 -9.48 -20.65 -10.63
CA PHE A 120 -10.74 -19.97 -10.91
C PHE A 120 -11.95 -20.92 -10.76
N SER A 121 -11.80 -22.20 -11.08
CA SER A 121 -12.87 -23.20 -10.91
C SER A 121 -13.14 -23.53 -9.43
N GLY A 122 -12.10 -23.57 -8.59
CA GLY A 122 -12.24 -23.84 -7.16
C GLY A 122 -13.05 -22.79 -6.39
N PHE A 123 -13.01 -21.52 -6.80
CA PHE A 123 -13.73 -20.42 -6.16
C PHE A 123 -15.25 -20.44 -6.46
N PHE A 124 -15.66 -21.09 -7.55
CA PHE A 124 -17.08 -21.19 -7.96
C PHE A 124 -17.70 -22.57 -7.70
N LEU A 125 -16.90 -23.58 -7.33
CA LEU A 125 -17.36 -24.96 -7.09
C LEU A 125 -17.36 -25.35 -5.60
N SER A 126 -16.87 -24.52 -4.68
CA SER A 126 -17.15 -24.68 -3.26
C SER A 126 -18.63 -24.39 -3.00
N ASN A 127 -19.42 -25.45 -2.83
CA ASN A 127 -20.87 -25.46 -2.60
C ASN A 127 -21.31 -24.84 -1.25
N ASP A 128 -20.73 -23.72 -0.82
CA ASP A 128 -21.11 -23.03 0.43
C ASP A 128 -22.10 -21.87 0.21
N LEU A 129 -22.79 -21.82 -0.94
CA LEU A 129 -23.94 -20.94 -1.14
C LEU A 129 -25.23 -21.76 -1.13
N PRO A 130 -26.16 -21.53 -0.16
CA PRO A 130 -27.46 -22.17 -0.20
C PRO A 130 -28.19 -21.74 -1.48
N ASN A 131 -28.59 -22.73 -2.27
CA ASN A 131 -29.43 -22.68 -3.47
C ASN A 131 -30.17 -21.34 -3.70
N LEU A 132 -29.59 -20.46 -4.52
CA LEU A 132 -30.31 -19.33 -5.14
C LEU A 132 -30.32 -19.47 -6.66
N ARG A 133 -30.59 -20.68 -7.17
CA ARG A 133 -30.78 -20.96 -8.60
C ARG A 133 -32.21 -21.39 -8.90
N GLN A 134 -33.17 -20.49 -8.71
CA GLN A 134 -34.40 -20.42 -9.51
C GLN A 134 -34.97 -19.02 -9.34
N ASP A 135 -34.52 -18.05 -10.13
CA ASP A 135 -35.29 -16.85 -10.48
C ASP A 135 -34.45 -15.99 -11.42
N PHE A 136 -34.31 -16.40 -12.67
CA PHE A 136 -34.07 -15.52 -13.82
C PHE A 136 -34.25 -16.35 -15.09
N ARG A 137 -35.48 -16.38 -15.61
CA ARG A 137 -35.74 -16.67 -17.02
C ARG A 137 -36.27 -15.37 -17.65
N MET A 138 -35.59 -14.91 -18.70
CA MET A 138 -36.24 -14.14 -19.77
C MET A 138 -37.06 -15.10 -20.63
#